data_AF-A0A4R6S9J5-F1
#
_entry.id   AF-A0A4R6S9J5-F1
#
_cell.length_a   1.000
_cell.length_b   1.000
_cell.length_c   1.000
_cell.angle_alpha   90.00
_cell.angle_beta   90.00
_cell.angle_gamma   90.00
#
_symmetry.space_group_name_H-M   'P 1'
#
loop_
_entity.id
_entity.type
_entity.pdbx_description
1 polymer ?
#
loop_
_entity_poly.entity_id
_entity_poly.type
_entity_poly.pdbx_seq_one_letter_code
_entity_poly.pdbx_strand_id
1 'polypeptide(L)'
;MPQQTMDEAQAVVVSPQVSSAAALPPAPPGSDRRWRKPSPVVLCVAVLALAGVGLLQLPSIATWFSQLQYSQEIIGLNQSAIAGGVSEREAELAAAHAYNDQLTGAAVVAPGERIPQAADPGAGSAYAQLLATDSTGLMSRIKIPKIDVDLPIYHGTSDRVLEQGVGHLEGTALPVGGDTTHTVLTGHRGLAQAEMFNNLDRLVVGDTFTLETWGQVLTYRITDTRVVKPDETQSLYPVQGKDLATLVTCTPLGINSHRILVTGERITPTPIADIENAGQAPTVPGFPWWTLWSAAALIVIGGYVVASCRVRGGRSGAGTVSGGVPPAAGPRHA
;
A
#
# COMPACT_ATOMS: atom_id res chain seq x y z
N MET A 1 -94.08 -46.63 36.11
CA MET A 1 -94.45 -48.05 36.30
C MET A 1 -95.01 -48.56 34.98
N PRO A 2 -94.74 -49.79 34.52
CA PRO A 2 -94.08 -50.92 35.19
C PRO A 2 -92.94 -51.53 34.31
N GLN A 3 -92.05 -52.36 34.88
CA GLN A 3 -91.91 -53.82 34.67
C GLN A 3 -91.34 -54.24 33.30
N GLN A 4 -90.17 -54.88 33.30
CA GLN A 4 -89.97 -56.36 33.21
C GLN A 4 -90.26 -56.85 31.78
N THR A 5 -89.55 -57.78 31.16
CA THR A 5 -88.67 -58.87 31.59
C THR A 5 -88.14 -59.50 30.30
N MET A 6 -86.95 -60.09 30.37
CA MET A 6 -86.54 -61.38 29.73
C MET A 6 -86.74 -61.51 28.20
N ASP A 7 -85.78 -62.02 27.44
CA ASP A 7 -85.16 -63.32 27.66
C ASP A 7 -83.93 -63.49 26.75
N GLU A 8 -83.06 -64.40 27.17
CA GLU A 8 -81.86 -64.86 26.47
C GLU A 8 -82.15 -65.45 25.08
N ALA A 9 -81.23 -65.25 24.12
CA ALA A 9 -80.61 -66.38 23.41
C ALA A 9 -79.54 -65.95 22.39
N GLN A 10 -78.43 -66.69 22.46
CA GLN A 10 -77.49 -67.05 21.40
C GLN A 10 -76.37 -66.06 21.00
N ALA A 11 -75.21 -66.34 21.61
CA ALA A 11 -73.90 -65.90 21.19
C ALA A 11 -73.51 -66.50 19.83
N VAL A 12 -73.35 -65.64 18.83
CA VAL A 12 -72.58 -65.90 17.62
C VAL A 12 -71.27 -65.11 17.74
N VAL A 13 -70.17 -65.83 17.83
CA VAL A 13 -68.82 -65.27 17.88
C VAL A 13 -68.50 -64.63 16.52
N VAL A 14 -68.52 -63.29 16.47
CA VAL A 14 -67.99 -62.51 15.35
C VAL A 14 -66.72 -61.82 15.83
N SER A 15 -65.57 -62.27 15.32
CA SER A 15 -64.26 -61.69 15.61
C SER A 15 -64.17 -60.22 15.16
N PRO A 16 -63.52 -59.33 15.92
CA PRO A 16 -63.37 -57.93 15.52
C PRO A 16 -62.33 -57.81 14.40
N GLN A 17 -62.77 -57.32 13.23
CA GLN A 17 -61.88 -56.84 12.17
C GLN A 17 -61.18 -55.57 12.66
N VAL A 18 -59.93 -55.72 13.10
CA VAL A 18 -59.03 -54.58 13.33
C VAL A 18 -58.56 -54.08 11.96
N SER A 19 -59.13 -52.97 11.50
CA SER A 19 -58.67 -52.27 10.31
C SER A 19 -57.26 -51.74 10.57
N SER A 20 -56.27 -52.36 9.91
CA SER A 20 -54.86 -51.99 10.01
C SER A 20 -54.65 -50.63 9.34
N ALA A 21 -54.21 -49.65 10.12
CA ALA A 21 -53.71 -48.38 9.61
C ALA A 21 -52.50 -48.65 8.70
N ALA A 22 -52.64 -48.37 7.40
CA ALA A 22 -51.54 -48.44 6.45
C ALA A 22 -50.40 -47.53 6.92
N ALA A 23 -49.26 -48.14 7.27
CA ALA A 23 -48.06 -47.44 7.66
C ALA A 23 -47.58 -46.53 6.51
N LEU A 24 -47.35 -45.24 6.83
CA LEU A 24 -46.66 -44.32 5.93
C LEU A 24 -45.32 -44.93 5.49
N PRO A 25 -44.93 -44.83 4.21
CA PRO A 25 -43.64 -45.33 3.76
C PRO A 25 -42.51 -44.65 4.55
N PRO A 26 -41.43 -45.37 4.88
CA PRO A 26 -40.30 -44.79 5.61
C PRO A 26 -39.72 -43.62 4.82
N ALA A 27 -39.43 -42.53 5.53
CA ALA A 27 -38.73 -41.39 4.96
C ALA A 27 -37.43 -41.86 4.26
N PRO A 28 -37.08 -41.32 3.09
CA PRO A 28 -35.86 -41.71 2.39
C PRO A 28 -34.66 -41.51 3.33
N PRO A 29 -33.68 -42.43 3.35
CA PRO A 29 -32.51 -42.29 4.20
C PRO A 29 -31.82 -40.96 3.89
N GLY A 30 -31.64 -40.13 4.92
CA GLY A 30 -30.89 -38.90 4.79
C GLY A 30 -29.54 -39.21 4.19
N SER A 31 -29.15 -38.52 3.12
CA SER A 31 -27.84 -38.73 2.51
C SER A 31 -26.77 -38.34 3.54
N ASP A 32 -26.16 -39.34 4.19
CA ASP A 32 -25.00 -39.13 5.04
C ASP A 32 -23.90 -38.51 4.18
N ARG A 33 -23.74 -37.19 4.26
CA ARG A 33 -22.60 -36.48 3.68
C ARG A 33 -21.36 -36.96 4.42
N ARG A 34 -20.75 -38.04 3.93
CA ARG A 34 -19.46 -38.53 4.42
C ARG A 34 -18.37 -37.57 3.95
N TRP A 35 -17.87 -36.73 4.85
CA TRP A 35 -16.70 -35.89 4.59
C TRP A 35 -15.43 -36.73 4.71
N ARG A 36 -14.54 -36.66 3.71
CA ARG A 36 -13.21 -37.26 3.81
C ARG A 36 -12.23 -36.21 4.34
N LYS A 37 -11.19 -36.64 5.07
CA LYS A 37 -10.08 -35.75 5.43
C LYS A 37 -9.38 -35.26 4.15
N PRO A 38 -8.91 -34.01 4.09
CA PRO A 38 -8.17 -33.52 2.93
C PRO A 38 -6.88 -34.34 2.75
N SER A 39 -6.54 -34.64 1.49
CA SER A 39 -5.28 -35.32 1.18
C SER A 39 -4.08 -34.40 1.50
N PRO A 40 -2.91 -34.96 1.84
CA PRO A 40 -1.70 -34.15 2.07
C PRO A 40 -1.35 -33.29 0.84
N VAL A 41 -1.59 -33.80 -0.38
CA VAL A 41 -1.36 -33.04 -1.62
C VAL A 41 -2.23 -31.78 -1.69
N VAL A 42 -3.52 -31.89 -1.34
CA VAL A 42 -4.42 -30.72 -1.31
C VAL A 42 -3.95 -29.70 -0.28
N LEU A 43 -3.49 -30.15 0.89
CA LEU A 43 -2.95 -29.25 1.92
C LEU A 43 -1.66 -28.56 1.44
N CYS A 44 -0.75 -29.31 0.81
CA CYS A 44 0.46 -28.73 0.23
C CYS A 44 0.13 -27.67 -0.83
N VAL A 45 -0.82 -27.95 -1.73
CA VAL A 45 -1.28 -26.98 -2.75
C VAL A 45 -1.89 -25.74 -2.09
N ALA A 46 -2.71 -25.90 -1.05
CA ALA A 46 -3.30 -24.78 -0.31
C ALA A 46 -2.23 -23.92 0.37
N VAL A 47 -1.23 -24.53 1.00
CA VAL A 47 -0.11 -23.82 1.65
C VAL A 47 0.72 -23.06 0.60
N LEU A 48 1.05 -23.69 -0.53
CA LEU A 48 1.78 -23.02 -1.61
C LEU A 48 0.98 -21.86 -2.20
N ALA A 49 -0.33 -22.02 -2.36
CA ALA A 49 -1.21 -20.94 -2.82
C ALA A 49 -1.24 -19.76 -1.83
N LEU A 50 -1.34 -20.04 -0.53
CA LEU A 50 -1.29 -19.00 0.50
C LEU A 50 0.07 -18.28 0.53
N ALA A 51 1.16 -19.04 0.43
CA ALA A 51 2.50 -18.46 0.33
C ALA A 51 2.64 -17.57 -0.91
N GLY A 52 2.11 -18.01 -2.06
CA GLY A 52 2.10 -17.21 -3.30
C GLY A 52 1.30 -15.92 -3.16
N VAL A 53 0.11 -15.96 -2.55
CA VAL A 53 -0.70 -14.75 -2.28
C VAL A 53 0.05 -13.81 -1.35
N GLY A 54 0.66 -14.33 -0.28
CA GLY A 54 1.45 -13.53 0.66
C GLY A 54 2.60 -12.81 -0.04
N LEU A 55 3.38 -13.54 -0.84
CA LEU A 55 4.50 -12.97 -1.62
C LEU A 55 4.05 -11.86 -2.57
N LEU A 56 2.92 -12.05 -3.27
CA LEU A 56 2.37 -11.03 -4.18
C LEU A 56 1.90 -9.77 -3.45
N GLN A 57 1.45 -9.91 -2.20
CA GLN A 57 0.95 -8.80 -1.39
C GLN A 57 2.03 -8.08 -0.60
N LEU A 58 3.25 -8.63 -0.49
CA LEU A 58 4.34 -8.04 0.29
C LEU A 58 4.57 -6.55 -0.01
N PRO A 59 4.65 -6.09 -1.28
CA PRO A 59 4.87 -4.67 -1.56
C PRO A 59 3.71 -3.79 -1.06
N SER A 60 2.46 -4.24 -1.21
CA SER A 60 1.29 -3.50 -0.74
C SER A 60 1.23 -3.42 0.78
N ILE A 61 1.57 -4.51 1.47
CA ILE A 61 1.64 -4.54 2.93
C ILE A 61 2.75 -3.62 3.42
N ALA A 62 3.96 -3.75 2.84
CA ALA A 62 5.11 -2.95 3.20
C ALA A 62 4.85 -1.46 2.98
N THR A 63 4.31 -1.08 1.81
CA THR A 63 3.95 0.32 1.50
C THR A 63 2.94 0.88 2.49
N TRP A 64 1.93 0.09 2.89
CA TRP A 64 0.94 0.52 3.88
C TRP A 64 1.59 0.79 5.25
N PHE A 65 2.48 -0.08 5.71
CA PHE A 65 3.22 0.13 6.97
C PHE A 65 4.22 1.28 6.89
N SER A 66 4.89 1.48 5.76
CA SER A 66 5.78 2.63 5.54
C SER A 66 5.00 3.95 5.58
N GLN A 67 3.85 4.02 4.90
CA GLN A 67 2.95 5.17 5.01
C GLN A 67 2.47 5.39 6.44
N LEU A 68 2.17 4.34 7.20
CA LEU A 68 1.84 4.47 8.63
C LEU A 68 2.96 5.13 9.41
N GLN A 69 4.20 4.69 9.18
CA GLN A 69 5.38 5.28 9.83
C GLN A 69 5.50 6.77 9.47
N TYR A 70 5.47 7.12 8.18
CA TYR A 70 5.58 8.51 7.71
C TYR A 70 4.54 9.41 8.36
N SER A 71 3.31 8.92 8.50
CA SER A 71 2.24 9.70 9.11
C SER A 71 2.47 9.97 10.59
N GLN A 72 3.06 9.02 11.33
CA GLN A 72 3.43 9.26 12.73
C GLN A 72 4.53 10.31 12.85
N GLU A 73 5.54 10.27 11.97
CA GLU A 73 6.62 11.27 11.96
C GLU A 73 6.08 12.67 11.66
N ILE A 74 5.19 12.81 10.66
CA ILE A 74 4.56 14.09 10.32
C ILE A 74 3.68 14.61 11.46
N ILE A 75 2.94 13.74 12.15
CA ILE A 75 2.17 14.14 13.33
C ILE A 75 3.11 14.67 14.43
N GLY A 76 4.26 14.01 14.65
CA GLY A 76 5.30 14.48 15.56
C GLY A 76 5.88 15.83 15.16
N LEU A 77 6.22 16.03 13.88
CA LEU A 77 6.69 17.30 13.32
C LEU A 77 5.73 18.45 13.65
N ASN A 78 4.43 18.26 13.38
CA ASN A 78 3.42 19.28 13.62
C ASN A 78 3.28 19.60 15.12
N GLN A 79 3.38 18.60 15.99
CA GLN A 79 3.36 18.80 17.44
C GLN A 79 4.57 19.61 17.90
N SER A 80 5.78 19.26 17.45
CA SER A 80 7.02 19.99 17.79
C SER A 80 6.97 21.44 17.32
N ALA A 81 6.53 21.69 16.08
CA ALA A 81 6.41 23.03 15.53
C ALA A 81 5.37 23.91 16.26
N ILE A 82 4.39 23.30 16.94
CA ILE A 82 3.39 24.02 17.75
C ILE A 82 3.85 24.19 19.19
N ALA A 83 4.54 23.20 19.76
CA ALA A 83 4.90 23.15 21.18
C ALA A 83 5.85 24.28 21.61
N GLY A 84 6.79 24.69 20.75
CA GLY A 84 7.71 25.81 21.03
C GLY A 84 7.04 27.20 21.01
N GLY A 85 5.79 27.28 20.55
CA GLY A 85 5.07 28.54 20.40
C GLY A 85 5.60 29.40 19.25
N VAL A 86 5.06 30.62 19.14
CA VAL A 86 5.35 31.52 18.01
C VAL A 86 6.78 32.06 18.06
N SER A 87 7.29 32.43 19.24
CA SER A 87 8.61 33.04 19.37
C SER A 87 9.76 32.09 19.03
N GLU A 88 9.67 30.82 19.43
CA GLU A 88 10.69 29.81 19.11
C GLU A 88 10.68 29.50 17.61
N ARG A 89 9.48 29.35 17.04
CA ARG A 89 9.31 29.18 15.60
C ARG A 89 9.93 30.32 14.79
N GLU A 90 9.68 31.56 15.19
CA GLU A 90 10.27 32.73 14.52
C GLU A 90 11.80 32.75 14.63
N ALA A 91 12.34 32.34 15.78
CA ALA A 91 13.79 32.24 15.97
C ALA A 91 14.43 31.15 15.08
N GLU A 92 13.81 29.97 15.00
CA GLU A 92 14.26 28.86 14.13
C GLU A 92 14.20 29.23 12.65
N LEU A 93 13.09 29.85 12.20
CA LEU A 93 12.97 30.33 10.83
C LEU A 93 13.99 31.43 10.52
N ALA A 94 14.23 32.36 11.45
CA ALA A 94 15.24 33.40 11.30
C ALA A 94 16.67 32.82 11.22
N ALA A 95 16.98 31.79 12.02
CA ALA A 95 18.27 31.10 11.96
C ALA A 95 18.44 30.37 10.62
N ALA A 96 17.38 29.74 10.09
CA ALA A 96 17.40 29.09 8.79
C ALA A 96 17.58 30.10 7.64
N HIS A 97 16.93 31.26 7.70
CA HIS A 97 17.17 32.34 6.72
C HIS A 97 18.61 32.86 6.80
N ALA A 98 19.14 33.10 8.01
CA ALA A 98 20.51 33.54 8.19
C ALA A 98 21.55 32.52 7.68
N TYR A 99 21.24 31.22 7.77
CA TYR A 99 22.05 30.16 7.14
C TYR A 99 21.96 30.24 5.61
N ASN A 100 20.75 30.41 5.05
CA ASN A 100 20.54 30.54 3.61
C ASN A 100 21.26 31.76 3.02
N ASP A 101 21.29 32.88 3.72
CA ASP A 101 21.98 34.11 3.27
C ASP A 101 23.51 33.94 3.21
N GLN A 102 24.06 32.97 3.95
CA GLN A 102 25.49 32.65 3.96
C GLN A 102 25.88 31.60 2.92
N LEU A 103 24.91 30.90 2.33
CA LEU A 103 25.16 29.90 1.30
C LEU A 103 25.58 30.59 -0.01
N THR A 104 26.87 30.51 -0.32
CA THR A 104 27.43 30.91 -1.62
C THR A 104 27.25 29.83 -2.70
N GLY A 105 26.81 28.63 -2.29
CA GLY A 105 26.22 27.56 -3.10
C GLY A 105 27.19 26.71 -3.93
N ALA A 106 27.19 25.39 -3.69
CA ALA A 106 27.33 24.37 -4.73
C ALA A 106 26.86 22.98 -4.24
N ALA A 107 25.87 22.41 -4.94
CA ALA A 107 25.60 20.97 -4.91
C ALA A 107 26.66 20.26 -5.77
N VAL A 108 27.45 19.36 -5.19
CA VAL A 108 28.51 18.64 -5.90
C VAL A 108 28.28 17.14 -5.77
N VAL A 109 28.42 16.40 -6.87
CA VAL A 109 28.38 14.92 -6.82
C VAL A 109 29.78 14.42 -6.53
N ALA A 110 29.92 13.69 -5.41
CA ALA A 110 31.19 13.05 -5.06
C ALA A 110 31.52 11.91 -6.05
N PRO A 111 32.81 11.61 -6.29
CA PRO A 111 33.20 10.50 -7.17
C PRO A 111 32.61 9.16 -6.73
N GLY A 112 31.90 8.48 -7.63
CA GLY A 112 31.25 7.19 -7.36
C GLY A 112 29.86 7.29 -6.72
N GLU A 113 29.42 8.50 -6.35
CA GLU A 113 28.09 8.72 -5.80
C GLU A 113 27.04 8.88 -6.88
N ARG A 114 25.86 8.37 -6.58
CA ARG A 114 24.70 8.46 -7.46
C ARG A 114 23.88 9.71 -7.16
N ILE A 115 23.97 10.27 -5.96
CA ILE A 115 23.13 11.40 -5.56
C ILE A 115 24.05 12.59 -5.28
N PRO A 116 23.62 13.82 -5.58
CA PRO A 116 24.35 15.01 -5.13
C PRO A 116 24.61 14.96 -3.63
N GLN A 117 25.76 15.49 -3.22
CA GLN A 117 26.12 15.68 -1.82
C GLN A 117 26.57 17.13 -1.61
N ALA A 118 26.77 17.51 -0.34
CA ALA A 118 27.36 18.80 -0.01
C ALA A 118 28.82 18.88 -0.48
N ALA A 119 29.25 20.07 -0.89
CA ALA A 119 30.66 20.34 -1.22
C ALA A 119 31.59 20.33 0.01
N ASP A 120 31.06 20.67 1.21
CA ASP A 120 31.81 20.69 2.48
C ASP A 120 30.96 20.11 3.62
N PRO A 121 31.19 18.84 4.03
CA PRO A 121 30.50 18.22 5.16
C PRO A 121 30.86 18.82 6.54
N GLY A 122 31.88 19.68 6.61
CA GLY A 122 32.43 20.24 7.85
C GLY A 122 31.52 21.25 8.56
N ALA A 123 30.51 21.79 7.87
CA ALA A 123 29.44 22.60 8.47
C ALA A 123 28.37 21.74 9.20
N GLY A 124 28.53 20.41 9.19
CA GLY A 124 27.51 19.44 9.53
C GLY A 124 26.90 19.55 10.93
N SER A 125 27.59 20.16 11.91
CA SER A 125 26.99 20.34 13.25
C SER A 125 25.93 21.45 13.32
N ALA A 126 26.13 22.55 12.58
CA ALA A 126 25.17 23.65 12.55
C ALA A 126 24.00 23.30 11.64
N TYR A 127 24.30 22.75 10.45
CA TYR A 127 23.28 22.26 9.52
C TYR A 127 22.33 21.26 10.19
N ALA A 128 22.85 20.24 10.88
CA ALA A 128 22.03 19.19 11.49
C ALA A 128 21.18 19.65 12.69
N GLN A 129 21.40 20.86 13.21
CA GLN A 129 20.63 21.42 14.32
C GLN A 129 19.51 22.35 13.85
N LEU A 130 19.68 23.01 12.70
CA LEU A 130 18.71 23.96 12.18
C LEU A 130 17.42 23.26 11.79
N LEU A 131 16.28 23.75 12.28
CA LEU A 131 14.97 23.19 11.95
C LEU A 131 14.79 21.71 12.36
N ALA A 132 15.70 21.11 13.12
CA ALA A 132 15.59 19.71 13.53
C ALA A 132 14.54 19.57 14.64
N THR A 133 13.51 18.75 14.42
CA THR A 133 12.47 18.50 15.42
C THR A 133 12.78 17.32 16.34
N ASP A 134 13.75 16.48 15.98
CA ASP A 134 14.16 15.31 16.73
C ASP A 134 15.63 14.91 16.44
N SER A 135 16.09 13.82 17.04
CA SER A 135 17.44 13.28 16.82
C SER A 135 17.61 12.50 15.52
N THR A 136 16.52 12.28 14.76
CA THR A 136 16.57 11.62 13.46
C THR A 136 16.84 12.61 12.33
N GLY A 137 16.79 13.90 12.63
CA GLY A 137 16.99 14.98 11.67
C GLY A 137 15.72 15.29 10.90
N LEU A 138 14.54 14.99 11.43
CA LEU A 138 13.27 15.41 10.84
C LEU A 138 13.20 16.94 10.79
N MET A 139 12.92 17.50 9.62
CA MET A 139 13.07 18.93 9.33
C MET A 139 11.78 19.58 8.84
N SER A 140 11.10 18.91 7.91
CA SER A 140 10.00 19.50 7.15
C SER A 140 9.11 18.39 6.58
N ARG A 141 8.10 18.76 5.80
CA ARG A 141 7.17 17.86 5.12
C ARG A 141 6.95 18.37 3.70
N ILE A 142 6.88 17.45 2.73
CA ILE A 142 6.46 17.74 1.36
C ILE A 142 5.11 17.12 1.06
N LYS A 143 4.24 17.87 0.38
CA LYS A 143 2.97 17.37 -0.18
C LYS A 143 2.91 17.63 -1.67
N ILE A 144 2.56 16.60 -2.44
CA ILE A 144 2.35 16.68 -3.89
C ILE A 144 1.01 16.02 -4.22
N PRO A 145 -0.11 16.77 -4.15
CA PRO A 145 -1.45 16.20 -4.23
C PRO A 145 -1.71 15.37 -5.50
N LYS A 146 -1.14 15.78 -6.64
CA LYS A 146 -1.36 15.11 -7.93
C LYS A 146 -0.89 13.65 -7.98
N ILE A 147 0.10 13.31 -7.16
CA ILE A 147 0.71 11.97 -7.13
C ILE A 147 0.62 11.33 -5.75
N ASP A 148 -0.31 11.82 -4.90
CA ASP A 148 -0.58 11.31 -3.55
C ASP A 148 0.67 11.20 -2.66
N VAL A 149 1.62 12.13 -2.82
CA VAL A 149 2.83 12.20 -1.99
C VAL A 149 2.57 13.08 -0.78
N ASP A 150 2.86 12.53 0.39
CA ASP A 150 2.86 13.21 1.68
C ASP A 150 3.97 12.58 2.53
N LEU A 151 5.14 13.22 2.59
CA LEU A 151 6.35 12.60 3.12
C LEU A 151 7.12 13.54 4.07
N PRO A 152 7.72 13.00 5.14
CA PRO A 152 8.69 13.72 5.95
C PRO A 152 9.96 14.03 5.15
N ILE A 153 10.55 15.18 5.44
CA ILE A 153 11.85 15.63 4.94
C ILE A 153 12.84 15.61 6.10
N TYR A 154 13.99 14.99 5.87
CA TYR A 154 15.08 14.84 6.83
C TYR A 154 16.33 15.56 6.35
N HIS A 155 17.26 15.79 7.28
CA HIS A 155 18.59 16.30 6.97
C HIS A 155 19.44 15.28 6.21
N GLY A 156 20.15 15.75 5.19
CA GLY A 156 21.10 14.97 4.41
C GLY A 156 20.46 13.99 3.42
N THR A 157 21.32 13.28 2.69
CA THR A 157 20.93 12.37 1.60
C THR A 157 21.60 10.99 1.72
N SER A 158 21.96 10.58 2.94
CA SER A 158 22.49 9.23 3.19
C SER A 158 21.46 8.14 2.87
N ASP A 159 21.93 6.93 2.54
CA ASP A 159 21.04 5.80 2.25
C ASP A 159 20.01 5.57 3.37
N ARG A 160 20.43 5.67 4.64
CA ARG A 160 19.54 5.56 5.79
C ARG A 160 18.41 6.60 5.75
N VAL A 161 18.73 7.85 5.42
CA VAL A 161 17.75 8.94 5.33
C VAL A 161 16.77 8.68 4.20
N LEU A 162 17.27 8.28 3.03
CA LEU A 162 16.44 8.06 1.84
C LEU A 162 15.58 6.79 1.92
N GLU A 163 15.93 5.84 2.79
CA GLU A 163 15.05 4.73 3.18
C GLU A 163 13.92 5.18 4.12
N GLN A 164 14.15 6.22 4.92
CA GLN A 164 13.19 6.77 5.88
C GLN A 164 12.24 7.82 5.28
N GLY A 165 12.67 8.59 4.28
CA GLY A 165 11.82 9.63 3.67
C GLY A 165 12.55 10.42 2.60
N VAL A 166 12.20 11.70 2.50
CA VAL A 166 12.86 12.65 1.58
C VAL A 166 14.08 13.23 2.29
N GLY A 167 15.24 13.24 1.63
CA GLY A 167 16.46 13.86 2.13
C GLY A 167 16.64 15.26 1.58
N HIS A 168 16.93 16.24 2.44
CA HIS A 168 17.40 17.55 2.03
C HIS A 168 18.87 17.48 1.64
N LEU A 169 19.21 18.01 0.47
CA LEU A 169 20.59 18.08 0.01
C LEU A 169 21.36 19.15 0.77
N GLU A 170 22.24 18.73 1.68
CA GLU A 170 23.15 19.63 2.38
C GLU A 170 23.98 20.47 1.38
N GLY A 171 24.21 21.74 1.71
CA GLY A 171 24.83 22.72 0.82
C GLY A 171 23.86 23.42 -0.15
N THR A 172 22.58 23.06 -0.12
CA THR A 172 21.48 23.82 -0.75
C THR A 172 20.66 24.56 0.30
N ALA A 173 19.82 25.51 -0.13
CA ALA A 173 19.07 26.35 0.79
C ALA A 173 18.05 25.51 1.58
N LEU A 174 17.97 25.72 2.89
CA LEU A 174 16.96 25.13 3.75
C LEU A 174 15.54 25.48 3.25
N PRO A 175 14.54 24.59 3.48
CA PRO A 175 13.18 24.71 2.92
C PRO A 175 12.32 25.77 3.65
N VAL A 176 12.84 27.00 3.75
CA VAL A 176 12.15 28.20 4.29
C VAL A 176 11.89 29.25 3.19
N GLY A 177 12.40 29.01 1.98
CA GLY A 177 12.32 29.92 0.84
C GLY A 177 13.16 31.18 1.05
N GLY A 178 12.87 32.21 0.26
CA GLY A 178 13.58 33.49 0.31
C GLY A 178 14.19 33.88 -1.04
N ASP A 179 14.63 35.13 -1.14
CA ASP A 179 15.22 35.63 -2.38
C ASP A 179 16.56 34.95 -2.68
N THR A 180 16.79 34.63 -3.96
CA THR A 180 18.01 33.95 -4.42
C THR A 180 18.29 32.64 -3.67
N THR A 181 17.24 31.86 -3.39
CA THR A 181 17.35 30.55 -2.72
C THR A 181 17.02 29.40 -3.68
N HIS A 182 17.65 28.25 -3.44
CA HIS A 182 17.33 27.02 -4.16
C HIS A 182 17.46 25.82 -3.21
N THR A 183 16.33 25.27 -2.79
CA THR A 183 16.26 24.03 -1.99
C THR A 183 16.27 22.81 -2.90
N VAL A 184 17.05 21.79 -2.56
CA VAL A 184 17.04 20.52 -3.32
C VAL A 184 16.65 19.35 -2.42
N LEU A 185 15.62 18.63 -2.82
CA LEU A 185 15.03 17.52 -2.09
C LEU A 185 15.17 16.23 -2.88
N THR A 186 15.76 15.20 -2.29
CA THR A 186 15.99 13.91 -2.94
C THR A 186 15.10 12.84 -2.33
N GLY A 187 14.48 12.03 -3.18
CA GLY A 187 13.75 10.82 -2.76
C GLY A 187 14.14 9.63 -3.61
N HIS A 188 14.10 8.44 -3.01
CA HIS A 188 14.31 7.19 -3.75
C HIS A 188 13.21 6.96 -4.80
N ARG A 189 13.56 6.15 -5.80
CA ARG A 189 12.63 5.61 -6.80
C ARG A 189 12.92 4.13 -7.01
N GLY A 190 11.87 3.31 -6.85
CA GLY A 190 11.88 1.87 -6.98
C GLY A 190 12.11 1.10 -5.68
N LEU A 191 11.82 1.66 -4.52
CA LEU A 191 11.83 0.88 -3.27
C LEU A 191 10.67 -0.12 -3.28
N ALA A 192 10.94 -1.35 -2.83
CA ALA A 192 9.93 -2.39 -2.73
C ALA A 192 8.90 -2.08 -1.63
N GLN A 193 9.33 -1.32 -0.61
CA GLN A 193 8.59 -1.05 0.61
C GLN A 193 7.93 0.33 0.64
N ALA A 194 8.25 1.26 -0.26
CA ALA A 194 7.74 2.62 -0.20
C ALA A 194 7.64 3.28 -1.57
N GLU A 195 6.62 4.12 -1.76
CA GLU A 195 6.39 4.80 -3.04
C GLU A 195 7.31 6.00 -3.26
N MET A 196 7.69 6.74 -2.21
CA MET A 196 8.63 7.86 -2.27
C MET A 196 8.39 8.79 -3.48
N PHE A 197 9.40 9.00 -4.34
CA PHE A 197 9.28 9.78 -5.58
C PHE A 197 9.12 8.90 -6.83
N ASN A 198 8.53 7.71 -6.70
CA ASN A 198 8.31 6.77 -7.82
C ASN A 198 7.59 7.41 -9.02
N ASN A 199 6.64 8.30 -8.74
CA ASN A 199 5.76 8.92 -9.73
C ASN A 199 6.15 10.35 -10.10
N LEU A 200 7.36 10.79 -9.76
CA LEU A 200 7.82 12.15 -10.04
C LEU A 200 7.81 12.46 -11.56
N ASP A 201 7.93 11.44 -12.41
CA ASP A 201 7.81 11.51 -13.87
C ASP A 201 6.39 11.84 -14.37
N ARG A 202 5.37 11.79 -13.51
CA ARG A 202 3.98 12.16 -13.86
C ARG A 202 3.69 13.65 -13.66
N LEU A 203 4.61 14.38 -13.03
CA LEU A 203 4.47 15.81 -12.83
C LEU A 203 4.80 16.57 -14.12
N VAL A 204 4.07 17.65 -14.35
CA VAL A 204 4.22 18.53 -15.52
C VAL A 204 4.23 19.99 -15.08
N VAL A 205 4.72 20.84 -15.97
CA VAL A 205 4.70 22.30 -15.77
C VAL A 205 3.28 22.78 -15.43
N GLY A 206 3.17 23.57 -14.38
CA GLY A 206 1.90 24.09 -13.85
C GLY A 206 1.34 23.34 -12.65
N ASP A 207 1.74 22.08 -12.42
CA ASP A 207 1.38 21.40 -11.17
C ASP A 207 2.06 22.08 -9.96
N THR A 208 1.59 21.79 -8.76
CA THR A 208 2.09 22.38 -7.52
C THR A 208 2.50 21.34 -6.50
N PHE A 209 3.41 21.74 -5.61
CA PHE A 209 3.73 21.04 -4.37
C PHE A 209 3.92 22.06 -3.25
N THR A 210 3.77 21.60 -2.01
CA THR A 210 3.95 22.44 -0.83
C THR A 210 5.02 21.88 0.08
N LEU A 211 5.76 22.79 0.72
CA LEU A 211 6.66 22.48 1.83
C LEU A 211 6.05 23.07 3.11
N GLU A 212 5.94 22.24 4.15
CA GLU A 212 5.49 22.65 5.48
C GLU A 212 6.70 22.56 6.43
N THR A 213 7.26 23.71 6.80
CA THR A 213 8.49 23.82 7.62
C THR A 213 8.20 24.71 8.81
N TRP A 214 8.28 24.16 10.03
CA TRP A 214 8.09 24.93 11.27
C TRP A 214 6.83 25.83 11.24
N GLY A 215 5.70 25.27 10.81
CA GLY A 215 4.41 26.00 10.74
C GLY A 215 4.29 27.01 9.59
N GLN A 216 5.33 27.23 8.79
CA GLN A 216 5.26 27.98 7.54
C GLN A 216 4.90 27.05 6.38
N VAL A 217 4.07 27.53 5.45
CA VAL A 217 3.74 26.82 4.21
C VAL A 217 4.23 27.59 2.99
N LEU A 218 4.96 26.88 2.13
CA LEU A 218 5.55 27.38 0.91
C LEU A 218 4.97 26.60 -0.27
N THR A 219 4.27 27.26 -1.19
CA THR A 219 3.75 26.60 -2.40
C THR A 219 4.64 26.91 -3.58
N TYR A 220 5.04 25.89 -4.31
CA TYR A 220 5.83 26.01 -5.53
C TYR A 220 5.01 25.52 -6.72
N ARG A 221 5.13 26.24 -7.85
CA ARG A 221 4.59 25.82 -9.14
C ARG A 221 5.73 25.25 -9.99
N ILE A 222 5.54 24.06 -10.52
CA ILE A 222 6.52 23.42 -11.41
C ILE A 222 6.68 24.27 -12.67
N THR A 223 7.90 24.68 -12.96
CA THR A 223 8.27 25.47 -14.15
C THR A 223 9.15 24.69 -15.10
N ASP A 224 9.83 23.65 -14.63
CA ASP A 224 10.74 22.83 -15.44
C ASP A 224 10.76 21.37 -14.99
N THR A 225 10.93 20.47 -15.95
CA THR A 225 11.18 19.05 -15.69
C THR A 225 12.15 18.51 -16.72
N ARG A 226 13.23 17.87 -16.26
CA ARG A 226 14.31 17.38 -17.14
C ARG A 226 14.92 16.08 -16.64
N VAL A 227 15.53 15.34 -17.55
CA VAL A 227 16.35 14.16 -17.26
C VAL A 227 17.81 14.52 -17.54
N VAL A 228 18.67 14.38 -16.53
CA VAL A 228 20.09 14.76 -16.58
C VAL A 228 20.99 13.60 -16.16
N LYS A 229 22.27 13.67 -16.47
CA LYS A 229 23.25 12.76 -15.87
C LYS A 229 23.49 13.13 -14.40
N PRO A 230 23.95 12.19 -13.56
CA PRO A 230 24.20 12.48 -12.15
C PRO A 230 25.14 13.67 -11.94
N ASP A 231 26.20 13.78 -12.72
CA ASP A 231 27.24 14.84 -12.65
C ASP A 231 26.79 16.21 -13.20
N GLU A 232 25.62 16.30 -13.82
CA GLU A 232 25.05 17.54 -14.35
C GLU A 232 24.27 18.29 -13.25
N THR A 233 24.98 18.89 -12.28
CA THR A 233 24.37 19.61 -11.15
C THR A 233 24.13 21.11 -11.39
N GLN A 234 24.45 21.62 -12.58
CA GLN A 234 24.44 23.07 -12.86
C GLN A 234 23.05 23.72 -12.73
N SER A 235 21.99 22.94 -12.89
CA SER A 235 20.63 23.43 -12.70
C SER A 235 20.19 23.51 -11.24
N LEU A 236 20.98 23.00 -10.30
CA LEU A 236 20.68 22.99 -8.86
C LEU A 236 21.26 24.22 -8.13
N TYR A 237 21.99 25.09 -8.83
CA TYR A 237 22.50 26.33 -8.25
C TYR A 237 21.38 27.35 -8.03
N PRO A 238 21.52 28.23 -7.01
CA PRO A 238 20.65 29.37 -6.84
C PRO A 238 20.64 30.29 -8.06
N VAL A 239 19.49 30.90 -8.33
CA VAL A 239 19.32 31.89 -9.39
C VAL A 239 18.95 33.22 -8.74
N GLN A 240 19.67 34.28 -9.10
CA GLN A 240 19.44 35.62 -8.55
C GLN A 240 17.98 36.05 -8.75
N GLY A 241 17.36 36.54 -7.68
CA GLY A 241 15.98 37.03 -7.72
C GLY A 241 14.91 35.93 -7.69
N LYS A 242 15.28 34.65 -7.51
CA LYS A 242 14.36 33.52 -7.54
C LYS A 242 14.36 32.72 -6.23
N ASP A 243 13.19 32.22 -5.87
CA ASP A 243 12.96 31.24 -4.81
C ASP A 243 12.56 29.92 -5.50
N LEU A 244 13.49 28.96 -5.52
CA LEU A 244 13.37 27.70 -6.25
C LEU A 244 13.40 26.49 -5.31
N ALA A 245 12.69 25.44 -5.70
CA ALA A 245 12.82 24.12 -5.08
C ALA A 245 12.86 23.04 -6.15
N THR A 246 13.87 22.17 -6.12
CA THR A 246 14.00 21.05 -7.06
C THR A 246 13.84 19.71 -6.34
N LEU A 247 12.95 18.88 -6.87
CA LEU A 247 12.75 17.50 -6.47
C LEU A 247 13.59 16.59 -7.36
N VAL A 248 14.37 15.70 -6.76
CA VAL A 248 15.35 14.84 -7.43
C VAL A 248 15.04 13.38 -7.19
N THR A 249 15.01 12.58 -8.25
CA THR A 249 14.97 11.12 -8.12
C THR A 249 15.71 10.40 -9.25
N CYS A 250 15.93 9.10 -9.10
CA CYS A 250 16.65 8.28 -10.07
C CYS A 250 15.76 7.81 -11.23
N THR A 251 16.36 7.65 -12.42
CA THR A 251 15.69 7.15 -13.62
C THR A 251 16.68 6.51 -14.60
N PRO A 252 16.27 5.63 -15.53
CA PRO A 252 15.03 4.86 -15.55
C PRO A 252 14.91 3.93 -14.34
N LEU A 253 13.68 3.54 -14.00
CA LEU A 253 13.41 2.64 -12.87
C LEU A 253 14.20 1.34 -13.00
N GLY A 254 14.90 0.94 -11.94
CA GLY A 254 15.74 -0.27 -11.91
C GLY A 254 17.12 -0.13 -12.55
N ILE A 255 17.38 0.96 -13.29
CA ILE A 255 18.69 1.25 -13.92
C ILE A 255 19.40 2.39 -13.18
N ASN A 256 18.66 3.46 -12.84
CA ASN A 256 19.14 4.61 -12.07
C ASN A 256 20.38 5.31 -12.66
N SER A 257 20.53 5.30 -13.99
CA SER A 257 21.67 5.91 -14.70
C SER A 257 21.58 7.43 -14.84
N HIS A 258 20.40 8.00 -14.70
CA HIS A 258 20.08 9.42 -14.86
C HIS A 258 19.22 9.93 -13.70
N ARG A 259 19.03 11.24 -13.59
CA ARG A 259 18.18 11.87 -12.58
C ARG A 259 17.03 12.60 -13.25
N ILE A 260 15.84 12.48 -12.68
CA ILE A 260 14.72 13.38 -12.96
C ILE A 260 14.88 14.56 -12.01
N LEU A 261 14.89 15.77 -12.57
CA LEU A 261 14.81 17.02 -11.83
C LEU A 261 13.46 17.66 -12.13
N VAL A 262 12.68 17.94 -11.10
CA VAL A 262 11.43 18.69 -11.18
C VAL A 262 11.61 19.97 -10.39
N THR A 263 11.73 21.10 -11.09
CA THR A 263 11.98 22.40 -10.47
C THR A 263 10.69 23.21 -10.40
N GLY A 264 10.35 23.66 -9.20
CA GLY A 264 9.29 24.61 -8.93
C GLY A 264 9.83 25.98 -8.56
N GLU A 265 9.07 27.01 -8.94
CA GLU A 265 9.28 28.40 -8.53
C GLU A 265 8.19 28.81 -7.54
N ARG A 266 8.57 29.56 -6.51
CA ARG A 266 7.68 29.96 -5.42
C ARG A 266 6.47 30.76 -5.93
N ILE A 267 5.29 30.43 -5.41
CA ILE A 267 4.08 31.25 -5.56
C ILE A 267 4.01 32.20 -4.36
N THR A 268 4.06 33.51 -4.63
CA THR A 268 3.96 34.56 -3.61
C THR A 268 2.78 35.49 -3.94
N PRO A 269 1.86 35.75 -2.99
CA PRO A 269 1.76 35.12 -1.66
C PRO A 269 1.38 33.63 -1.74
N THR A 270 1.66 32.86 -0.68
CA THR A 270 1.21 31.46 -0.58
C THR A 270 -0.33 31.42 -0.73
N PRO A 271 -0.89 30.53 -1.57
CA PRO A 271 -2.34 30.41 -1.74
C PRO A 271 -3.07 30.15 -0.41
N ILE A 272 -4.21 30.81 -0.21
CA ILE A 272 -5.00 30.72 1.04
C ILE A 272 -5.39 29.27 1.35
N ALA A 273 -5.80 28.50 0.33
CA ALA A 273 -6.16 27.10 0.51
C ALA A 273 -4.99 26.26 1.06
N ASP A 274 -3.74 26.57 0.69
CA ASP A 274 -2.58 25.82 1.20
C ASP A 274 -2.27 26.22 2.65
N ILE A 275 -2.50 27.49 3.02
CA ILE A 275 -2.38 27.97 4.40
C ILE A 275 -3.44 27.32 5.30
N GLU A 276 -4.68 27.21 4.83
CA GLU A 276 -5.78 26.57 5.58
C GLU A 276 -5.56 25.05 5.76
N ASN A 277 -4.88 24.41 4.80
CA ASN A 277 -4.53 22.99 4.85
C ASN A 277 -3.20 22.70 5.57
N ALA A 278 -2.50 23.73 6.06
CA ALA A 278 -1.24 23.61 6.78
C ALA A 278 -1.41 22.77 8.06
N GLY A 279 -0.47 21.86 8.33
CA GLY A 279 -0.45 21.10 9.59
C GLY A 279 -1.59 20.08 9.74
N GLN A 280 -2.43 19.90 8.72
CA GLN A 280 -3.43 18.84 8.70
C GLN A 280 -2.76 17.47 8.79
N ALA A 281 -3.37 16.57 9.56
CA ALA A 281 -2.88 15.21 9.68
C ALA A 281 -2.84 14.51 8.30
N PRO A 282 -1.83 13.67 8.04
CA PRO A 282 -1.76 12.88 6.82
C PRO A 282 -3.00 12.02 6.61
N THR A 283 -3.44 11.89 5.36
CA THR A 283 -4.56 11.02 4.97
C THR A 283 -4.12 9.61 4.61
N VAL A 284 -2.82 9.38 4.50
CA VAL A 284 -2.18 8.08 4.31
C VAL A 284 -1.76 7.48 5.67
N PRO A 285 -1.64 6.15 5.80
CA PRO A 285 -2.15 5.17 4.86
C PRO A 285 -3.68 5.14 4.91
N GLY A 286 -4.29 4.96 3.74
CA GLY A 286 -5.72 4.72 3.66
C GLY A 286 -6.14 3.36 4.23
N PHE A 287 -7.37 2.96 3.94
CA PHE A 287 -7.86 1.64 4.33
C PHE A 287 -6.93 0.50 3.82
N PRO A 288 -6.57 -0.50 4.65
CA PRO A 288 -5.65 -1.57 4.28
C PRO A 288 -6.28 -2.59 3.32
N TRP A 289 -6.44 -2.22 2.05
CA TRP A 289 -7.11 -3.04 1.03
C TRP A 289 -6.54 -4.45 0.86
N TRP A 290 -5.25 -4.66 1.17
CA TRP A 290 -4.61 -5.97 1.17
C TRP A 290 -5.29 -6.98 2.12
N THR A 291 -5.95 -6.51 3.19
CA THR A 291 -6.70 -7.37 4.13
C THR A 291 -7.93 -7.99 3.47
N LEU A 292 -8.64 -7.26 2.62
CA LEU A 292 -9.79 -7.78 1.89
C LEU A 292 -9.38 -8.82 0.85
N TRP A 293 -8.27 -8.56 0.14
CA TRP A 293 -7.70 -9.54 -0.79
C TRP A 293 -7.19 -10.79 -0.07
N SER A 294 -6.58 -10.63 1.11
CA SER A 294 -6.19 -11.75 1.98
C SER A 294 -7.40 -12.57 2.42
N ALA A 295 -8.46 -11.92 2.88
CA ALA A 295 -9.70 -12.59 3.31
C ALA A 295 -10.36 -13.35 2.15
N ALA A 296 -10.45 -12.73 0.97
CA ALA A 296 -10.97 -13.38 -0.23
C ALA A 296 -10.14 -14.60 -0.62
N ALA A 297 -8.81 -14.51 -0.59
CA ALA A 297 -7.92 -15.63 -0.86
C ALA A 297 -8.13 -16.79 0.14
N LEU A 298 -8.26 -16.49 1.44
CA LEU A 298 -8.54 -17.48 2.47
C LEU A 298 -9.88 -18.18 2.24
N ILE A 299 -10.92 -17.45 1.86
CA ILE A 299 -12.25 -18.01 1.55
C ILE A 299 -12.17 -18.94 0.32
N VAL A 300 -11.49 -18.52 -0.75
CA VAL A 300 -11.36 -19.32 -1.98
C VAL A 300 -10.53 -20.59 -1.73
N ILE A 301 -9.38 -20.46 -1.07
CA ILE A 301 -8.50 -21.60 -0.78
C ILE A 301 -9.15 -22.55 0.22
N GLY A 302 -9.78 -22.01 1.28
CA GLY A 302 -10.56 -22.80 2.23
C GLY A 302 -11.74 -23.52 1.56
N GLY A 303 -12.45 -22.83 0.66
CA GLY A 303 -13.52 -23.39 -0.15
C GLY A 303 -13.04 -24.53 -1.06
N TYR A 304 -11.86 -24.39 -1.68
CA TYR A 304 -11.21 -25.43 -2.47
C TYR A 304 -10.89 -26.67 -1.63
N VAL A 305 -10.28 -26.48 -0.44
CA VAL A 305 -9.99 -27.57 0.49
C VAL A 305 -11.28 -28.29 0.90
N VAL A 306 -12.31 -27.55 1.30
CA VAL A 306 -13.63 -28.12 1.67
C VAL A 306 -14.27 -28.85 0.49
N ALA A 307 -14.23 -28.31 -0.72
CA ALA A 307 -14.77 -28.94 -1.92
C ALA A 307 -14.06 -30.25 -2.25
N SER A 308 -12.73 -30.32 -2.05
CA SER A 308 -11.95 -31.54 -2.25
C SER A 308 -12.28 -32.66 -1.25
N CYS A 309 -12.82 -32.29 -0.07
CA CYS A 309 -13.27 -33.22 0.96
C CYS A 309 -14.68 -33.78 0.70
N ARG A 310 -15.44 -33.20 -0.23
CA ARG A 310 -16.80 -33.66 -0.59
C ARG A 310 -16.71 -34.87 -1.52
N VAL A 311 -17.23 -36.01 -1.09
CA VAL A 311 -17.37 -37.20 -1.94
C VAL A 311 -18.35 -36.89 -3.08
N ARG A 312 -17.89 -36.97 -4.33
CA ARG A 312 -18.78 -37.01 -5.50
C ARG A 312 -19.58 -38.32 -5.40
N GLY A 313 -20.85 -38.24 -5.02
CA GLY A 313 -21.79 -39.36 -5.11
C GLY A 313 -21.81 -39.86 -6.56
N GLY A 314 -21.40 -41.11 -6.78
CA GLY A 314 -21.33 -41.70 -8.10
C GLY A 314 -22.70 -41.72 -8.77
N ARG A 315 -22.78 -41.18 -9.99
CA ARG A 315 -23.81 -41.58 -10.96
C ARG A 315 -23.50 -43.05 -11.30
N SER A 316 -24.25 -43.99 -10.74
CA SER A 316 -24.21 -45.39 -11.16
C SER A 316 -24.66 -45.46 -12.63
N GLY A 317 -23.70 -45.74 -13.52
CA GLY A 317 -23.97 -46.03 -14.92
C GLY A 317 -24.75 -47.34 -15.04
N ALA A 318 -25.92 -47.27 -15.65
CA ALA A 318 -26.66 -48.44 -16.09
C ALA A 318 -26.05 -48.99 -17.38
N GLY A 319 -25.86 -50.31 -17.45
CA GLY A 319 -25.87 -51.07 -18.71
C GLY A 319 -24.52 -51.58 -19.22
N THR A 320 -24.05 -52.71 -18.70
CA THR A 320 -23.25 -53.66 -19.49
C THR A 320 -24.14 -54.85 -19.85
N VAL A 321 -24.73 -54.82 -21.05
CA VAL A 321 -25.34 -56.00 -21.67
C VAL A 321 -24.21 -56.80 -22.32
N SER A 322 -24.04 -58.03 -21.84
CA SER A 322 -23.15 -59.06 -22.35
C SER A 322 -23.35 -59.29 -23.85
N GLY A 323 -22.27 -59.12 -24.64
CA GLY A 323 -22.22 -59.47 -26.06
C GLY A 323 -22.09 -60.98 -26.25
N GLY A 324 -23.15 -61.60 -26.78
CA GLY A 324 -23.11 -62.96 -27.31
C GLY A 324 -22.48 -62.98 -28.70
N VAL A 325 -21.50 -63.87 -28.89
CA VAL A 325 -20.81 -64.17 -30.15
C VAL A 325 -21.73 -65.00 -31.06
N PRO A 326 -21.90 -64.67 -32.36
CA PRO A 326 -22.38 -65.63 -33.35
C PRO A 326 -21.21 -66.30 -34.11
N PRO A 327 -21.35 -67.56 -34.55
CA PRO A 327 -20.25 -68.35 -35.12
C PRO A 327 -19.96 -68.01 -36.59
N ALA A 328 -18.71 -68.24 -36.97
CA ALA A 328 -18.17 -68.06 -38.32
C ALA A 328 -18.76 -69.06 -39.34
N ALA A 329 -19.18 -68.55 -40.49
CA ALA A 329 -19.47 -69.33 -41.69
C ALA A 329 -18.37 -69.08 -42.73
N GLY A 330 -17.57 -70.12 -43.03
CA GLY A 330 -16.58 -70.11 -44.10
C GLY A 330 -17.21 -70.37 -45.48
N PRO A 331 -16.54 -69.98 -46.58
CA PRO A 331 -17.09 -70.09 -47.93
C PRO A 331 -16.97 -71.51 -48.49
N ARG A 332 -18.01 -71.99 -49.16
CA ARG A 332 -17.96 -73.18 -50.04
C ARG A 332 -17.61 -72.74 -51.46
N HIS A 333 -16.57 -73.34 -52.04
CA HIS A 333 -16.34 -73.39 -53.48
C HIS A 333 -16.80 -74.74 -54.01
N ALA A 334 -17.76 -74.72 -54.94
CA ALA A 334 -17.96 -75.59 -56.11
C ALA A 334 -19.37 -75.36 -56.65
#